data_AF-A0A653CK36-F1
#
_entry.id   AF-A0A653CK36-F1
#
_cell.length_a   1.000
_cell.length_b   1.000
_cell.length_c   1.000
_cell.angle_alpha   90.00
_cell.angle_beta   90.00
_cell.angle_gamma   90.00
#
_symmetry.space_group_name_H-M   'P 1'
#
loop_
_entity.id
_entity.type
_entity.pdbx_description
1 polymer ?
#
loop_
_entity_poly.entity_id
_entity_poly.type
_entity_poly.pdbx_seq_one_letter_code
_entity_poly.pdbx_strand_id
1 'polypeptide(L)' 'IGESKISNLRFADDTTLIAASQEELVALFNILAQHSAASALGINYNKTKIESTIIIDK' A
#
# COMPACT_ATOMS: atom_id res chain seq x y z
N ILE A 1 -13.81 2.91 -18.18
CA ILE A 1 -13.55 2.76 -16.73
C ILE A 1 -12.04 2.62 -16.62
N GLY A 2 -11.39 3.65 -16.10
CA GLY A 2 -10.03 4.06 -16.45
C GLY A 2 -8.91 3.17 -15.90
N GLU A 3 -7.82 3.18 -16.64
CA GLU A 3 -6.56 2.51 -16.35
C GLU A 3 -5.91 3.08 -15.07
N SER A 4 -6.21 2.52 -13.91
CA SER A 4 -5.39 2.71 -12.71
C SER A 4 -4.06 1.99 -12.91
N LYS A 5 -3.10 2.69 -13.50
CA LYS A 5 -1.73 2.22 -13.73
C LYS A 5 -1.00 2.14 -12.39
N ILE A 6 -0.99 0.94 -11.80
CA ILE A 6 -0.26 0.65 -10.56
C ILE A 6 1.24 0.77 -10.84
N SER A 7 1.87 1.85 -10.38
CA SER A 7 3.33 2.03 -10.43
C SER A 7 3.94 1.59 -9.10
N ASN A 8 4.40 0.34 -9.02
CA ASN A 8 5.13 -0.16 -7.86
C ASN A 8 6.59 0.32 -7.95
N LEU A 9 6.97 1.31 -7.14
CA LEU A 9 8.36 1.75 -6.99
C LEU A 9 8.98 0.97 -5.83
N ARG A 10 9.78 -0.05 -6.11
CA ARG A 10 10.36 -0.92 -5.08
C ARG A 10 11.84 -0.60 -4.87
N PHE A 11 12.19 -0.20 -3.64
CA PHE A 11 13.58 -0.14 -3.16
C PHE A 11 13.74 -1.22 -2.10
N ALA A 12 14.47 -2.30 -2.41
CA ALA A 12 14.63 -3.46 -1.52
C ALA A 12 13.29 -4.01 -0.97
N ASP A 13 13.11 -4.02 0.36
CA ASP A 13 11.94 -4.50 1.10
C ASP A 13 10.88 -3.42 1.35
N ASP A 14 11.17 -2.14 1.10
CA ASP A 14 10.22 -1.05 1.31
C ASP A 14 9.09 -1.08 0.25
N THR A 15 7.85 -0.96 0.72
CA THR A 15 6.62 -0.95 -0.11
C THR A 15 5.73 0.22 0.28
N THR A 16 5.27 1.01 -0.69
CA THR A 16 4.32 2.11 -0.49
C THR A 16 3.00 1.81 -1.22
N LEU A 17 1.87 1.91 -0.51
CA LEU A 17 0.52 1.73 -1.06
C LEU A 17 -0.18 3.09 -1.19
N ILE A 18 -0.88 3.32 -2.30
CA ILE A 18 -1.66 4.54 -2.57
C ILE A 18 -3.08 4.11 -2.96
N ALA A 19 -4.08 4.70 -2.33
CA ALA A 19 -5.50 4.43 -2.59
C ALA A 19 -6.30 5.73 -2.52
N ALA A 20 -7.53 5.74 -3.06
CA ALA A 20 -8.37 6.92 -3.06
C ALA A 20 -9.06 7.15 -1.70
N SER A 21 -9.18 6.11 -0.88
CA SER A 21 -9.73 6.20 0.48
C SER A 21 -8.96 5.35 1.50
N GLN A 22 -9.23 5.60 2.77
CA GLN A 22 -8.64 4.82 3.85
C GLN A 22 -9.16 3.37 3.86
N GLU A 23 -10.42 3.15 3.53
CA GLU A 23 -11.03 1.83 3.44
C GLU A 23 -10.37 0.99 2.34
N GLU A 24 -10.13 1.60 1.17
CA GLU A 24 -9.38 0.96 0.09
C GLU A 24 -7.95 0.67 0.50
N LEU A 25 -7.28 1.60 1.20
CA LEU A 25 -5.92 1.39 1.69
C LEU A 25 -5.85 0.21 2.68
N VAL A 26 -6.83 0.07 3.58
CA VAL A 26 -6.93 -1.05 4.52
C VAL A 26 -7.17 -2.37 3.79
N ALA A 27 -8.04 -2.38 2.78
CA ALA A 27 -8.28 -3.57 1.96
C ALA A 27 -7.01 -4.02 1.22
N LEU A 28 -6.28 -3.08 0.60
CA LEU A 28 -5.02 -3.35 -0.07
C LEU A 28 -3.93 -3.82 0.90
N PHE A 29 -3.86 -3.22 2.08
CA PHE A 29 -2.91 -3.62 3.11
C PHE A 29 -3.16 -5.05 3.61
N ASN A 30 -4.43 -5.45 3.79
CA ASN A 30 -4.78 -6.81 4.16
C ASN A 30 -4.37 -7.84 3.09
N ILE A 31 -4.58 -7.51 1.81
CA ILE A 31 -4.15 -8.38 0.69
C ILE A 31 -2.62 -8.52 0.69
N LEU A 32 -1.89 -7.40 0.87
CA LEU A 32 -0.43 -7.41 0.96
C LEU A 32 0.04 -8.27 2.14
N ALA A 33 -0.58 -8.12 3.31
CA ALA A 33 -0.24 -8.89 4.51
C ALA A 33 -0.45 -10.40 4.30
N GLN A 34 -1.56 -10.79 3.67
CA GLN A 34 -1.84 -12.19 3.34
C GLN A 34 -0.80 -12.76 2.35
N HIS A 35 -0.46 -12.00 1.30
CA HIS A 35 0.53 -12.42 0.31
C HIS A 35 1.94 -12.51 0.91
N SER A 36 2.30 -11.58 1.79
CA SER A 36 3.54 -11.62 2.56
C SER A 36 3.63 -12.88 3.42
N ALA A 37 2.56 -13.19 4.16
CA ALA A 37 2.51 -14.39 5.00
C ALA A 37 2.62 -15.69 4.19
N ALA A 38 1.95 -15.76 3.03
CA ALA A 38 2.07 -16.89 2.10
C ALA A 38 3.51 -17.04 1.55
N SER A 39 4.25 -15.94 1.47
CA SER A 39 5.67 -15.91 1.08
C SER A 39 6.63 -16.16 2.25
N ALA A 40 6.11 -16.52 3.44
CA ALA A 40 6.86 -16.64 4.70
C ALA A 40 7.61 -15.35 5.11
N LEU A 41 7.11 -14.19 4.67
CA LEU A 41 7.64 -12.87 5.01
C LEU A 41 6.72 -12.17 6.02
N GLY A 42 7.30 -11.52 7.02
CA GLY A 42 6.57 -10.71 7.99
C GLY A 42 6.54 -9.23 7.61
N ILE A 43 5.45 -8.54 7.97
CA ILE A 43 5.38 -7.08 7.88
C ILE A 43 5.94 -6.46 9.16
N ASN A 44 6.81 -5.46 9.04
CA ASN A 44 7.31 -4.69 10.17
C ASN A 44 6.35 -3.54 10.52
N TYR A 45 5.36 -3.81 11.37
CA TYR A 45 4.38 -2.82 11.80
C TYR A 45 4.97 -1.59 12.51
N ASN A 46 6.16 -1.69 13.11
CA ASN A 46 6.82 -0.53 13.73
C ASN A 46 7.34 0.48 12.68
N LYS A 47 7.66 0.00 11.47
CA LYS A 47 8.12 0.84 10.35
C LYS A 47 6.96 1.22 9.42
N THR A 48 5.86 0.47 9.40
CA THR A 48 4.68 0.77 8.59
C THR A 48 3.96 2.01 9.12
N LYS A 49 3.70 2.98 8.23
CA LYS A 49 2.91 4.18 8.54
C LYS A 49 1.77 4.33 7.53
N ILE A 50 0.63 4.82 8.02
CA ILE A 50 -0.50 5.22 7.17
C ILE A 50 -0.49 6.75 7.12
N GLU A 51 -0.36 7.29 5.92
CA GLU A 51 -0.35 8.73 5.67
C GLU A 51 -1.47 9.07 4.68
N SER A 52 -2.23 10.13 4.97
CA SER A 52 -3.27 10.65 4.08
C SER A 52 -2.74 11.87 3.35
N THR A 53 -2.62 11.80 2.03
CA THR A 53 -2.29 12.98 1.21
C THR A 53 -3.56 13.51 0.59
N ILE A 54 -4.00 14.70 1.03
CA ILE A 54 -5.05 15.44 0.33
C ILE A 54 -4.38 16.08 -0.89
N ILE A 55 -4.70 15.59 -2.09
CA ILE A 55 -4.31 16.26 -3.32
C ILE A 55 -5.23 17.48 -3.47
N ILE A 56 -4.72 18.66 -3.15
CA ILE A 56 -5.39 19.92 -3.48
C ILE A 56 -5.09 20.21 -4.95
N ASP A 57 -6.06 19.98 -5.81
CA ASP A 57 -6.00 20.45 -7.20
C ASP A 57 -5.87 21.99 -7.19
N LYS A 58 -4.93 22.52 -7.98
CA LYS A 58 -4.52 23.92 -7.95
C LYS A 58 -5.09 24.70 -9.12
#